data_AF-A0A3Q0JIX2-F1
#
_entry.id   AF-A0A3Q0JIX2-F1
#
_cell.length_a   1.000
_cell.length_b   1.000
_cell.length_c   1.000
_cell.angle_alpha   90.00
_cell.angle_beta   90.00
_cell.angle_gamma   90.00
#
_symmetry.space_group_name_H-M   'P 1'
#
loop_
_entity.id
_entity.type
_entity.pdbx_description
1 polymer ?
#
loop_
_entity_poly.entity_id
_entity_poly.type
_entity_poly.pdbx_seq_one_letter_code
_entity_poly.pdbx_strand_id
1 'polypeptide(L)'
;MCVLKAVPNSILWLLKFPAVGEANIQATAQALGLDQHRILFSNVAAKEEHVRRGQLADVCLDTPLCNGHTTSMDVLWTGTPVVTLPGETLASRVAASQLATLGCPELIARTHKEYQDIAIRLGTDRD
;
A
#
# COMPACT_ATOMS: atom_id res chain seq x y z
N MET A 1 7.23 6.48 -3.72
CA MET A 1 8.66 6.15 -3.96
C MET A 1 9.59 6.55 -2.81
N CYS A 2 9.28 7.57 -2.00
CA CYS A 2 10.10 7.94 -0.83
C CYS A 2 10.31 6.77 0.16
N VAL A 3 9.26 5.99 0.45
CA VAL A 3 9.34 4.83 1.35
C VAL A 3 10.38 3.81 0.87
N LEU A 4 10.35 3.43 -0.42
CA LEU A 4 11.36 2.51 -0.97
C LEU A 4 12.79 3.06 -0.80
N LYS A 5 13.01 4.37 -0.99
CA LYS A 5 14.33 4.96 -0.79
C LYS A 5 14.78 4.92 0.68
N ALA A 6 13.84 5.09 1.61
CA ALA A 6 14.12 5.13 3.04
C ALA A 6 14.21 3.75 3.70
N VAL A 7 13.61 2.71 3.11
CA VAL A 7 13.62 1.33 3.60
C VAL A 7 14.45 0.47 2.66
N PRO A 8 15.76 0.24 2.93
CA PRO A 8 16.60 -0.62 2.12
C PRO A 8 16.03 -2.04 2.04
N ASN A 9 16.20 -2.71 0.90
CA ASN A 9 15.70 -4.07 0.63
C ASN A 9 14.16 -4.26 0.59
N SER A 10 13.36 -3.21 0.79
CA SER A 10 11.91 -3.29 0.55
C SER A 10 11.59 -3.37 -0.95
N ILE A 11 10.46 -3.96 -1.28
CA ILE A 11 9.89 -3.97 -2.63
C ILE A 11 8.51 -3.31 -2.62
N LEU A 12 8.07 -2.82 -3.77
CA LEU A 12 6.69 -2.41 -4.00
C LEU A 12 6.01 -3.46 -4.87
N TRP A 13 4.99 -4.12 -4.33
CA TRP A 13 4.23 -5.14 -5.03
C TRP A 13 2.89 -4.58 -5.53
N LEU A 14 2.67 -4.65 -6.84
CA LEU A 14 1.50 -4.11 -7.52
C LEU A 14 0.77 -5.18 -8.34
N LEU A 15 -0.50 -4.92 -8.60
CA LEU A 15 -1.28 -5.70 -9.56
C LEU A 15 -0.91 -5.28 -11.00
N LYS A 16 -0.74 -6.26 -11.89
CA LYS A 16 -0.51 -6.03 -13.31
C LYS A 16 -1.82 -5.66 -14.02
N PHE A 17 -2.34 -4.46 -13.75
CA PHE A 17 -3.56 -3.96 -14.37
C PHE A 17 -3.70 -2.43 -14.22
N PRO A 18 -4.10 -1.68 -15.27
CA PRO A 18 -4.20 -2.11 -16.67
C PRO A 18 -2.81 -2.31 -17.30
N ALA A 19 -2.73 -2.94 -18.49
CA ALA A 19 -1.45 -3.28 -19.14
C ALA A 19 -0.50 -2.07 -19.33
N VAL A 20 -1.06 -0.89 -19.61
CA VAL A 20 -0.29 0.36 -19.76
C VAL A 20 0.31 0.87 -18.44
N GLY A 21 -0.19 0.40 -17.29
CA GLY A 21 0.26 0.83 -15.97
C GLY A 21 1.70 0.39 -15.65
N GLU A 22 2.04 -0.86 -15.99
CA GLU A 22 3.35 -1.44 -15.66
C GLU A 22 4.51 -0.64 -16.27
N ALA A 23 4.46 -0.38 -17.58
CA ALA A 23 5.51 0.38 -18.27
C ALA A 23 5.67 1.81 -17.73
N ASN A 24 4.55 2.50 -17.47
CA ASN A 24 4.57 3.88 -16.94
C ASN A 24 5.11 3.96 -15.51
N ILE A 25 4.76 2.98 -14.67
CA ILE A 25 5.27 2.89 -13.29
C ILE A 25 6.76 2.58 -13.29
N GLN A 26 7.23 1.66 -14.13
CA GLN A 26 8.65 1.35 -14.28
C GLN A 26 9.46 2.57 -14.77
N ALA A 27 8.97 3.27 -15.80
CA ALA A 27 9.62 4.49 -16.30
C ALA A 27 9.69 5.58 -15.23
N THR A 28 8.61 5.78 -14.47
CA THR A 28 8.56 6.74 -13.35
C THR A 28 9.54 6.35 -12.24
N ALA A 29 9.62 5.07 -11.89
CA ALA A 29 10.55 4.59 -10.87
C ALA A 29 12.01 4.80 -11.28
N GLN A 30 12.34 4.49 -12.53
CA GLN A 30 13.67 4.72 -13.09
C GLN A 30 14.03 6.21 -13.10
N ALA A 31 13.11 7.08 -13.52
CA ALA A 31 13.32 8.54 -13.49
C ALA A 31 13.53 9.07 -12.07
N LEU A 32 12.97 8.40 -11.06
CA LEU A 32 13.18 8.72 -9.65
C LEU A 32 14.42 8.03 -9.04
N GLY A 33 15.22 7.30 -9.83
CA GLY A 33 16.44 6.64 -9.39
C GLY A 33 16.21 5.37 -8.56
N LEU A 34 15.09 4.67 -8.78
CA LEU A 34 14.84 3.36 -8.16
C LEU A 34 15.22 2.23 -9.11
N ASP A 35 15.80 1.17 -8.53
CA ASP A 35 16.04 -0.09 -9.23
C ASP A 35 14.70 -0.73 -9.63
N GLN A 36 14.60 -1.15 -10.89
CA GLN A 36 13.41 -1.81 -11.46
C GLN A 36 13.09 -3.12 -10.73
N HIS A 37 14.09 -3.82 -10.19
CA HIS A 37 13.88 -5.05 -9.44
C HIS A 37 13.14 -4.84 -8.11
N ARG A 38 12.99 -3.59 -7.65
CA ARG A 38 12.23 -3.24 -6.44
C ARG A 38 10.75 -3.03 -6.69
N ILE A 39 10.27 -3.18 -7.92
CA ILE A 39 8.84 -3.12 -8.23
C ILE A 39 8.42 -4.45 -8.86
N LEU A 40 7.58 -5.19 -8.16
CA LEU A 40 7.05 -6.47 -8.61
C LEU A 40 5.60 -6.33 -9.06
N PHE A 41 5.26 -6.98 -10.16
CA PHE A 41 3.90 -7.04 -10.68
C PHE A 41 3.39 -8.48 -10.68
N SER A 42 2.27 -8.74 -10.01
CA SER A 42 1.58 -10.02 -10.11
C SER A 42 0.35 -9.92 -11.00
N ASN A 43 0.03 -11.00 -11.70
CA ASN A 43 -1.21 -11.10 -12.49
C ASN A 43 -2.45 -11.05 -11.58
N VAL A 44 -3.57 -10.66 -12.18
CA VAL A 44 -4.90 -10.83 -11.59
C VAL A 44 -5.09 -12.29 -11.22
N ALA A 45 -5.60 -12.52 -10.02
CA ALA A 45 -5.78 -13.84 -9.44
C ALA A 45 -7.23 -14.05 -9.03
N ALA A 46 -7.60 -15.31 -8.81
CA ALA A 46 -8.87 -15.62 -8.18
C ALA A 46 -8.94 -15.02 -6.76
N LYS A 47 -10.16 -14.75 -6.27
CA LYS A 47 -10.39 -14.07 -4.99
C LYS A 47 -9.61 -14.69 -3.83
N GLU A 48 -9.63 -16.01 -3.70
CA GLU A 48 -8.94 -16.71 -2.61
C GLU A 48 -7.43 -16.50 -2.66
N GLU A 49 -6.83 -16.56 -3.85
CA GLU A 49 -5.40 -16.32 -4.03
C GLU A 49 -5.05 -14.85 -3.76
N HIS A 50 -5.90 -13.91 -4.19
CA HIS A 50 -5.73 -12.49 -3.85
C HIS A 50 -5.68 -12.26 -2.34
N VAL A 51 -6.60 -12.85 -1.58
CA VAL A 51 -6.61 -12.76 -0.12
C VAL A 51 -5.37 -13.43 0.47
N ARG A 52 -5.02 -14.65 0.05
CA ARG A 52 -3.80 -15.33 0.55
C ARG A 52 -2.52 -14.52 0.33
N ARG A 53 -2.41 -13.81 -0.79
CA ARG A 53 -1.27 -12.91 -1.07
C ARG A 53 -1.16 -11.77 -0.06
N GLY A 54 -2.28 -11.32 0.51
CA GLY A 54 -2.29 -10.30 1.57
C GLY A 54 -1.39 -10.70 2.74
N GLN A 55 -1.40 -11.98 3.15
CA GLN A 55 -0.58 -12.51 4.26
C GLN A 55 0.93 -12.42 4.02
N LEU A 56 1.37 -12.27 2.77
CA LEU A 56 2.78 -12.17 2.41
C LEU A 56 3.28 -10.71 2.41
N ALA A 57 2.38 -9.73 2.42
CA ALA A 57 2.73 -8.34 2.47
C ALA A 57 2.98 -7.89 3.92
N ASP A 58 4.08 -7.19 4.14
CA ASP A 58 4.41 -6.61 5.46
C ASP A 58 3.49 -5.42 5.78
N VAL A 59 3.17 -4.61 4.76
CA VAL A 59 2.31 -3.43 4.87
C VAL A 59 1.62 -3.15 3.53
N CYS A 60 0.36 -2.74 3.59
CA CYS A 60 -0.38 -2.24 2.43
C CYS A 60 -0.48 -0.71 2.47
N LEU A 61 -0.11 -0.08 1.36
CA LEU A 61 -0.14 1.37 1.18
C LEU A 61 -1.38 1.76 0.41
N ASP A 62 -2.35 2.36 1.09
CA ASP A 62 -3.62 2.81 0.49
C ASP A 62 -3.44 4.08 -0.37
N THR A 63 -4.29 4.28 -1.38
CA THR A 63 -4.23 5.43 -2.29
C THR A 63 -5.18 6.57 -1.86
N PRO A 64 -4.71 7.83 -1.76
CA PRO A 64 -5.43 8.90 -1.05
C PRO A 64 -6.66 9.47 -1.79
N LEU A 65 -6.75 9.36 -3.12
CA LEU A 65 -7.87 9.93 -3.89
C LEU A 65 -9.08 9.00 -3.95
N CYS A 66 -8.82 7.71 -4.08
CA CYS A 66 -9.80 6.64 -4.02
C CYS A 66 -9.10 5.49 -3.29
N ASN A 67 -9.57 5.19 -2.09
CA ASN A 67 -8.94 4.16 -1.26
C ASN A 67 -9.20 2.76 -1.84
N GLY A 68 -8.49 1.78 -1.29
CA GLY A 68 -9.00 0.43 -1.19
C GLY A 68 -10.33 0.45 -0.43
N HIS A 69 -11.35 -0.13 -1.02
CA HIS A 69 -12.63 -0.38 -0.35
C HIS A 69 -12.65 -1.85 0.03
N THR A 70 -12.89 -2.71 -0.95
CA THR A 70 -12.84 -4.17 -0.75
C THR A 70 -11.40 -4.66 -0.58
N THR A 71 -10.45 -4.12 -1.34
CA THR A 71 -9.04 -4.54 -1.28
C THR A 71 -8.43 -4.30 0.11
N SER A 72 -8.73 -3.18 0.76
CA SER A 72 -8.24 -2.92 2.11
C SER A 72 -8.88 -3.84 3.13
N MET A 73 -10.17 -4.18 2.97
CA MET A 73 -10.81 -5.21 3.83
C MET A 73 -10.16 -6.57 3.67
N ASP A 74 -9.85 -6.98 2.43
CA ASP A 74 -9.20 -8.26 2.15
C ASP A 74 -7.82 -8.36 2.81
N VAL A 75 -7.04 -7.28 2.75
CA VAL A 75 -5.73 -7.17 3.39
C VAL A 75 -5.85 -7.12 4.92
N LEU A 76 -6.80 -6.36 5.46
CA LEU A 76 -7.01 -6.32 6.91
C LEU A 76 -7.47 -7.68 7.44
N TRP A 77 -8.27 -8.42 6.66
CA TRP A 77 -8.70 -9.78 6.99
C TRP A 77 -7.54 -10.76 7.10
N THR A 78 -6.41 -10.48 6.42
CA THR A 78 -5.21 -11.33 6.50
C THR A 78 -4.31 -11.01 7.68
N GLY A 79 -4.65 -9.98 8.47
CA GLY A 79 -3.83 -9.46 9.56
C GLY A 79 -2.77 -8.47 9.10
N THR A 80 -2.76 -8.07 7.84
CA THR A 80 -1.76 -7.16 7.27
C THR A 80 -2.16 -5.71 7.52
N PRO A 81 -1.28 -4.86 8.06
CA PRO A 81 -1.60 -3.46 8.33
C PRO A 81 -1.81 -2.68 7.02
N VAL A 82 -2.78 -1.76 7.04
CA VAL A 82 -3.06 -0.81 5.95
C VAL A 82 -2.75 0.59 6.46
N VAL A 83 -1.93 1.35 5.74
CA VAL A 83 -1.68 2.78 6.00
C VAL A 83 -2.53 3.61 5.04
N THR A 84 -3.30 4.56 5.56
CA THR A 84 -4.17 5.43 4.75
C THR A 84 -3.99 6.91 5.08
N LEU A 85 -4.38 7.78 4.15
CA LEU A 85 -4.44 9.23 4.31
C LEU A 85 -5.84 9.69 3.87
N PRO A 86 -6.76 9.93 4.81
CA PRO A 86 -8.12 10.29 4.47
C PRO A 86 -8.20 11.67 3.83
N GLY A 87 -8.97 11.77 2.75
CA GLY A 87 -9.35 13.02 2.12
C GLY A 87 -10.70 13.56 2.62
N GLU A 88 -11.31 14.42 1.82
CA GLU A 88 -12.60 15.05 2.11
C GLU A 88 -13.80 14.25 1.56
N THR A 89 -13.57 13.29 0.67
CA THR A 89 -14.64 12.53 0.01
C THR A 89 -14.89 11.19 0.69
N LEU A 90 -16.08 10.61 0.51
CA LEU A 90 -16.35 9.25 0.98
C LEU A 90 -15.35 8.25 0.41
N ALA A 91 -15.07 8.33 -0.90
CA ALA A 91 -14.15 7.42 -1.60
C ALA A 91 -12.72 7.44 -1.04
N SER A 92 -12.32 8.54 -0.41
CA SER A 92 -11.01 8.74 0.21
C SER A 92 -11.01 8.53 1.72
N ARG A 93 -12.10 8.02 2.32
CA ARG A 93 -12.21 7.83 3.78
C ARG A 93 -12.58 6.41 4.19
N VAL A 94 -12.71 5.48 3.24
CA VAL A 94 -13.17 4.11 3.52
C VAL A 94 -12.16 3.34 4.37
N ALA A 95 -10.88 3.36 4.00
CA ALA A 95 -9.84 2.69 4.77
C ALA A 95 -9.69 3.29 6.18
N ALA A 96 -9.82 4.61 6.32
CA ALA A 96 -9.78 5.27 7.63
C ALA A 96 -10.94 4.83 8.54
N SER A 97 -12.14 4.66 7.98
CA SER A 97 -13.30 4.13 8.71
C SER A 97 -13.07 2.68 9.19
N GLN A 98 -12.50 1.83 8.32
CA GLN A 98 -12.16 0.45 8.65
C GLN A 98 -11.16 0.40 9.82
N LEU A 99 -10.07 1.17 9.74
CA LEU A 99 -9.04 1.23 10.77
C LEU A 99 -9.56 1.79 12.09
N ALA A 100 -10.39 2.84 12.06
CA ALA A 100 -11.03 3.37 13.26
C ALA A 100 -11.93 2.32 13.94
N THR A 101 -12.66 1.53 13.15
CA THR A 101 -13.53 0.45 13.65
C THR A 101 -12.72 -0.70 14.26
N LEU A 102 -11.56 -1.02 13.68
CA LEU A 102 -10.64 -2.03 14.19
C LEU A 102 -9.83 -1.56 15.41
N GLY A 103 -9.88 -0.28 15.76
CA GLY A 103 -9.12 0.28 16.87
C GLY A 103 -7.65 0.57 16.54
N CYS A 104 -7.32 0.81 15.27
CA CYS A 104 -5.95 1.08 14.78
C CYS A 104 -5.80 2.52 14.23
N PRO A 105 -6.12 3.58 15.01
CA PRO A 105 -6.00 4.97 14.53
C PRO A 105 -4.57 5.40 14.22
N GLU A 106 -3.56 4.72 14.75
CA GLU A 106 -2.14 4.96 14.50
C GLU A 106 -1.68 4.64 13.06
N LEU A 107 -2.54 3.98 12.28
CA LEU A 107 -2.33 3.70 10.86
C LEU A 107 -3.03 4.73 9.94
N ILE A 108 -3.71 5.72 10.52
CA ILE A 108 -4.42 6.78 9.80
C ILE A 108 -3.57 8.05 9.84
N ALA A 109 -2.88 8.33 8.73
CA ALA A 109 -2.06 9.54 8.59
C ALA A 109 -2.93 10.80 8.48
N ARG A 110 -2.40 11.95 8.92
CA ARG A 110 -3.04 13.27 8.78
C ARG A 110 -2.35 14.13 7.73
N THR A 111 -1.14 13.74 7.34
CA THR A 111 -0.35 14.43 6.31
C THR A 111 0.38 13.42 5.44
N HIS A 112 0.84 13.87 4.26
CA HIS A 112 1.70 13.06 3.40
C HIS A 112 3.02 12.66 4.08
N LYS A 113 3.55 13.51 4.97
CA LYS A 113 4.77 13.20 5.73
C LYS A 113 4.50 12.11 6.75
N GLU A 114 3.41 12.22 7.51
CA GLU A 114 3.01 11.19 8.48
C GLU A 114 2.70 9.85 7.81
N TYR A 115 2.08 9.87 6.64
CA TYR A 115 1.85 8.64 5.84
C TYR A 115 3.18 7.95 5.51
N GLN A 116 4.18 8.73 5.09
CA GLN A 116 5.52 8.19 4.81
C GLN A 116 6.18 7.68 6.09
N ASP A 117 6.07 8.41 7.20
CA ASP A 117 6.69 8.03 8.48
C ASP A 117 6.11 6.75 9.04
N ILE A 118 4.78 6.58 8.99
CA ILE A 118 4.11 5.34 9.39
C ILE A 118 4.58 4.17 8.50
N ALA A 119 4.59 4.37 7.18
CA ALA A 119 5.01 3.33 6.24
C ALA A 119 6.49 2.95 6.41
N ILE A 120 7.37 3.93 6.64
CA ILE A 120 8.80 3.70 6.90
C ILE A 120 8.97 2.96 8.21
N ARG A 121 8.29 3.38 9.29
CA ARG A 121 8.31 2.71 10.59
C ARG A 121 7.97 1.24 10.45
N LEU A 122 6.85 0.91 9.81
CA LEU A 122 6.43 -0.49 9.57
C LEU A 122 7.41 -1.27 8.69
N GLY A 123 8.15 -0.61 7.80
CA GLY A 123 9.17 -1.25 6.97
C GLY A 123 10.53 -1.45 7.65
N THR A 124 10.80 -0.77 8.77
CA THR A 124 12.09 -0.80 9.48
C THR A 124 12.02 -1.42 10.87
N ASP A 125 10.87 -1.36 11.52
CA ASP A 125 10.63 -1.89 12.86
C ASP A 125 10.08 -3.32 12.73
N ARG A 126 10.82 -4.30 13.27
CA ARG A 126 10.51 -5.73 13.11
C ARG A 126 9.85 -6.35 14.34
N ASP A 127 9.77 -5.58 15.42
CA ASP A 127 9.19 -5.97 16.72
C ASP A 127 7.82 -5.31 16.91
#